data_AF-A0A7K0PQ61-F1
#
_entry.id   AF-A0A7K0PQ61-F1
#
_cell.length_a   1.000
_cell.length_b   1.000
_cell.length_c   1.000
_cell.angle_alpha   90.00
_cell.angle_beta   90.00
_cell.angle_gamma   90.00
#
_symmetry.space_group_name_H-M   'P 1'
#
loop_
_entity.id
_entity.type
_entity.pdbx_description
1 polymer ?
#
loop_
_entity_poly.entity_id
_entity_poly.type
_entity_poly.pdbx_seq_one_letter_code
_entity_poly.pdbx_strand_id
1 'polypeptide(L)' 'MNKAQFIAALAPHFNDSKKDAAHAVDVVFDTIVRAMSRGEDVMIND' A
#
# COMPACT_ATOMS: atom_id res chain seq x y z
N MET A 1 -5.10 -3.32 12.27
CA MET A 1 -3.92 -2.54 11.85
C MET A 1 -4.42 -1.31 11.10
N ASN A 2 -4.05 -0.10 11.52
CA ASN A 2 -4.39 1.12 10.77
C ASN A 2 -3.28 1.48 9.77
N LYS A 3 -3.52 2.48 8.91
CA LYS A 3 -2.55 2.90 7.87
C LYS A 3 -1.18 3.26 8.45
N ALA A 4 -1.14 3.99 9.56
CA ALA A 4 0.12 4.39 10.20
C ALA A 4 0.90 3.19 10.75
N GLN A 5 0.20 2.23 11.36
CA GLN A 5 0.79 0.98 11.84
C GLN A 5 1.31 0.11 10.69
N PHE A 6 0.61 0.08 9.55
CA PHE A 6 1.03 -0.65 8.36
C PHE A 6 2.28 -0.03 7.71
N ILE A 7 2.33 1.30 7.58
CA ILE A 7 3.52 2.03 7.12
C ILE A 7 4.72 1.75 8.04
N ALA A 8 4.50 1.77 9.36
CA ALA A 8 5.56 1.46 10.32
C ALA A 8 6.07 0.02 10.17
N ALA A 9 5.20 -0.95 9.89
CA ALA A 9 5.59 -2.33 9.61
C ALA A 9 6.36 -2.49 8.29
N LEU A 10 6.09 -1.63 7.30
CA LEU A 10 6.78 -1.63 6.00
C LEU A 10 8.13 -0.92 6.04
N ALA A 11 8.33 0.07 6.92
CA ALA A 11 9.55 0.88 6.96
C ALA A 11 10.87 0.07 6.91
N PRO A 12 11.03 -1.07 7.61
CA PRO A 12 12.24 -1.90 7.51
C PRO A 12 12.55 -2.40 6.08
N HIS A 13 11.53 -2.59 5.24
CA HIS A 13 11.69 -2.97 3.83
C HIS A 13 12.14 -1.80 2.93
N PHE A 14 12.11 -0.57 3.46
CA PHE A 14 12.50 0.66 2.77
C PHE A 14 13.69 1.34 3.46
N ASN A 15 14.63 0.57 4.04
CA ASN A 15 15.78 1.10 4.78
C ASN A 15 15.36 2.05 5.91
N ASP A 16 14.29 1.71 6.64
CA ASP A 16 13.64 2.52 7.67
C ASP A 16 13.07 3.87 7.20
N SER A 17 13.00 4.10 5.87
CA SER A 17 12.40 5.29 5.29
C SER A 17 10.87 5.26 5.40
N LYS A 18 10.33 5.93 6.42
CA LYS A 18 8.88 6.12 6.59
C LYS A 18 8.23 6.82 5.40
N LYS A 19 8.95 7.72 4.74
CA LYS A 19 8.45 8.45 3.57
C LYS A 19 8.23 7.51 2.40
N ASP A 20 9.20 6.64 2.12
CA ASP A 20 9.12 5.73 0.98
C ASP A 20 8.12 4.61 1.25
N ALA A 21 8.07 4.10 2.49
CA ALA A 21 7.04 3.17 2.92
C ALA A 21 5.62 3.76 2.80
N ALA A 22 5.43 5.02 3.22
CA ALA A 22 4.15 5.71 3.07
C ALA A 22 3.76 5.87 1.59
N HIS A 23 4.72 6.26 0.75
CA HIS A 23 4.49 6.40 -0.69
C HIS A 23 4.10 5.07 -1.34
N ALA A 24 4.80 3.98 -1.03
CA ALA A 24 4.47 2.66 -1.55
C ALA A 24 3.05 2.21 -1.17
N VAL A 25 2.67 2.43 0.10
CA VAL A 25 1.32 2.16 0.59
C VAL A 25 0.29 2.96 -0.20
N ASP A 26 0.50 4.26 -0.38
CA ASP A 26 -0.42 5.12 -1.11
C ASP A 26 -0.61 4.67 -2.56
N VAL A 27 0.47 4.33 -3.25
CA VAL A 27 0.43 3.88 -4.64
C VAL A 27 -0.35 2.59 -4.81
N VAL A 28 -0.12 1.60 -3.94
CA VAL A 28 -0.82 0.31 -4.02
C VAL A 28 -2.31 0.50 -3.77
N PHE A 29 -2.70 1.19 -2.69
CA PHE A 29 -4.12 1.41 -2.39
C PHE A 29 -4.83 2.27 -3.45
N ASP A 30 -4.20 3.35 -3.94
CA ASP A 30 -4.77 4.16 -5.01
C ASP A 30 -5.00 3.34 -6.28
N THR A 31 -4.03 2.50 -6.65
CA THR A 31 -4.14 1.62 -7.82
C THR A 31 -5.31 0.63 -7.69
N ILE A 32 -5.43 -0.03 -6.54
CA ILE A 32 -6.52 -0.98 -6.27
C ILE A 32 -7.87 -0.26 -6.31
N VAL A 33 -8.00 0.88 -5.62
CA VAL A 33 -9.25 1.66 -5.60
C VAL A 33 -9.65 2.09 -7.00
N ARG A 34 -8.70 2.53 -7.83
CA ARG A 34 -8.96 2.91 -9.22
C ARG A 34 -9.38 1.72 -10.08
N ALA A 35 -8.75 0.56 -9.92
CA ALA A 35 -9.13 -0.66 -10.65
C ALA A 35 -10.57 -1.08 -10.32
N MET A 36 -10.90 -1.17 -9.03
CA MET A 36 -12.26 -1.48 -8.58
C MET A 36 -13.29 -0.46 -9.07
N SER A 37 -12.93 0.84 -9.08
CA SER A 37 -13.82 1.90 -9.59
C SER A 37 -14.12 1.78 -11.09
N ARG A 38 -13.28 1.08 -11.85
CA ARG A 38 -13.52 0.75 -13.27
C ARG A 38 -14.31 -0.56 -13.47
N GLY A 39 -14.66 -1.25 -12.38
CA GLY A 39 -15.30 -2.56 -12.43
C GLY A 39 -14.32 -3.72 -12.68
N GLU A 40 -13.02 -3.51 -12.49
CA GLU A 40 -12.02 -4.57 -12.59
C GLU A 40 -11.92 -5.34 -11.26
N ASP A 41 -11.86 -6.67 -11.34
CA ASP A 41 -11.57 -7.51 -10.18
C ASP A 41 -10.07 -7.49 -9.87
N VAL A 42 -9.73 -7.21 -8.61
CA VAL A 42 -8.35 -7.22 -8.12
C VAL A 42 -8.14 -8.48 -7.28
N MET A 43 -7.22 -9.35 -7.72
CA MET A 43 -6.83 -10.55 -6.99
C MET A 43 -5.45 -10.33 -6.33
N ILE A 44 -5.38 -10.55 -5.02
CA ILE A 44 -4.12 -10.56 -4.27
C ILE A 44 -3.84 -12.02 -3.91
N ASN A 45 -2.80 -12.59 -4.52
CA ASN A 45 -2.35 -13.97 -4.24
C ASN A 45 -1.33 -13.98 -3.09
N ASP A 46 -1.33 -15.06 -2.34
CA ASP A 46 -0.42 -15.36 -1.24
C ASP A 46 1.03 -15.62 -1.68
#